data_AF-A0A9P7CPB2-F1
#
_entry.id   AF-A0A9P7CPB2-F1
#
_cell.length_a   1.000
_cell.length_b   1.000
_cell.length_c   1.000
_cell.angle_alpha   90.00
_cell.angle_beta   90.00
_cell.angle_gamma   90.00
#
_symmetry.space_group_name_H-M   'P 1'
#
loop_
_entity.id
_entity.type
_entity.pdbx_description
1 polymer ?
#
loop_
_entity_poly.entity_id
_entity_poly.type
_entity_poly.pdbx_seq_one_letter_code
_entity_poly.pdbx_strand_id
1 'polypeptide(L)'
;MEDFNAWDPQKDTIIIVTKARDNKLVSFTIQLAEWLIFTPRFGKKYPFKVYVDGHLKNTERVRQLVHPAWQSQLKFWNPKLCRRQSNLFHLIITLGGDGTILFTSSLFQSHVPPIMPFHLGSLGFLAPFLFTSYRAELNNLFEGRLTNKAHRMRLSCTVYRFRPSPSSPTKRLQTADGTIKQQNNDRLVSTETDWVQRAYDRGLKGDRCQVDYSVVPAQTFQVLNEIVVDRGTSSNMSFLELFADDRHLTTVQADGLCIATATGSTAYSLSANGSLAHPDMMCTLVTPLCPHTLSFRPMLLPSTITIRIIVPFESRHTVHCRFDGRSTVEMNQGDHVKITMSPYPVYTYSASDVSNDWFSSVQTCLHWNIREPQKALENVDQKKNSALFKHTHDNKFSSEDEEDVGLAPWTEVSSVLNRDNANFGKQYLVDGNEETCWNSEQGLPQHILIDFPNSVSISSVAITFQGGFAGKKCVLVGSIENSPNDYNVEVSTVYPEDISSKQIFTFDPTEGLKRLKIVFEESTDFYGRITVYTLDVIGRSIV
;
A
#
# COMPACT_ATOMS: atom_id res chain seq x y z
N MET A 1 35.58 3.22 21.93
CA MET A 1 34.77 3.04 20.71
C MET A 1 33.94 4.30 20.59
N GLU A 2 34.28 5.21 19.68
CA GLU A 2 33.46 6.42 19.47
C GLU A 2 32.09 5.97 18.98
N ASP A 3 31.03 6.38 19.70
CA ASP A 3 29.65 6.12 19.29
C ASP A 3 29.36 6.90 18.00
N PHE A 4 29.60 6.28 16.85
CA PHE A 4 29.30 6.82 15.51
C PHE A 4 27.82 7.23 15.34
N ASN A 5 26.95 6.86 16.29
CA ASN A 5 25.53 7.15 16.29
C ASN A 5 25.11 8.36 17.14
N ALA A 6 25.97 8.90 18.00
CA ALA A 6 25.64 10.05 18.84
C ALA A 6 25.64 11.37 18.04
N TRP A 7 24.87 12.37 18.51
CA TRP A 7 24.89 13.71 17.92
C TRP A 7 26.26 14.35 18.13
N ASP A 8 26.90 14.75 17.04
CA ASP A 8 28.17 15.48 17.09
C ASP A 8 27.92 16.95 17.46
N PRO A 9 28.44 17.45 18.61
CA PRO A 9 28.26 18.83 19.04
C PRO A 9 28.83 19.89 18.08
N GLN A 10 29.70 19.50 17.14
CA GLN A 10 30.22 20.39 16.09
C GLN A 10 29.19 20.64 14.99
N LYS A 11 28.21 19.73 14.83
CA LYS A 11 27.10 19.87 13.88
C LYS A 11 26.12 20.92 14.39
N ASP A 12 26.22 22.14 13.86
CA ASP A 12 25.45 23.30 14.34
C ASP A 12 24.33 23.74 13.37
N THR A 13 24.29 23.19 12.16
CA THR A 13 23.42 23.69 11.09
C THR A 13 22.23 22.77 10.82
N ILE A 14 21.03 23.26 11.11
CA ILE A 14 19.75 22.54 11.01
C ILE A 14 18.88 23.21 9.94
N ILE A 15 18.19 22.41 9.11
CA ILE A 15 17.18 22.90 8.17
C ILE A 15 15.79 22.44 8.60
N ILE A 16 14.82 23.35 8.61
CA ILE A 16 13.41 23.06 8.83
C ILE A 16 12.69 23.11 7.49
N VAL A 17 12.05 22.00 7.13
CA VAL A 17 11.23 21.88 5.92
C VAL A 17 9.78 21.66 6.33
N THR A 18 8.88 22.51 5.87
CA THR A 18 7.46 22.44 6.25
C THR A 18 6.58 22.19 5.04
N LYS A 19 5.37 21.68 5.29
CA LYS A 19 4.36 21.53 4.23
C LYS A 19 4.07 22.91 3.60
N ALA A 20 4.25 22.99 2.28
CA ALA A 20 4.06 24.23 1.55
C ALA A 20 2.61 24.74 1.65
N ARG A 21 2.46 26.08 1.63
CA ARG A 21 1.18 26.81 1.60
C ARG A 21 0.27 26.60 2.81
N ASP A 22 0.78 26.06 3.92
CA ASP A 22 0.03 25.99 5.17
C ASP A 22 0.44 27.13 6.12
N ASN A 23 -0.39 28.17 6.17
CA ASN A 23 -0.14 29.34 7.01
C ASN A 23 -0.10 29.01 8.51
N LYS A 24 -0.77 27.93 8.95
CA LYS A 24 -0.74 27.50 10.35
C LYS A 24 0.64 27.00 10.75
N LEU A 25 1.43 26.49 9.81
CA LEU A 25 2.77 25.98 10.08
C LEU A 25 3.81 27.08 10.27
N VAL A 26 3.53 28.32 9.85
CA VAL A 26 4.47 29.44 10.04
C VAL A 26 4.76 29.65 11.52
N SER A 27 3.73 29.66 12.36
CA SER A 27 3.89 29.84 13.82
C SER A 27 4.70 28.69 14.43
N PHE A 28 4.39 27.44 14.08
CA PHE A 28 5.12 26.27 14.57
C PHE A 28 6.57 26.22 14.09
N THR A 29 6.84 26.64 12.85
CA THR A 29 8.20 26.74 12.29
C THR A 29 9.03 27.72 13.10
N ILE A 30 8.49 28.91 13.37
CA ILE A 30 9.19 29.95 14.14
C ILE A 30 9.34 29.52 15.60
N GLN A 31 8.33 28.90 16.21
CA GLN A 31 8.42 28.37 17.57
C GLN A 31 9.52 27.30 17.70
N LEU A 32 9.62 26.39 16.73
CA LEU A 32 10.68 25.38 16.70
C LEU A 32 12.05 26.03 16.51
N ALA A 33 12.17 26.98 15.57
CA ALA A 33 13.41 27.70 15.31
C ALA A 33 13.87 28.49 16.55
N GLU A 34 12.93 29.14 17.24
CA GLU A 34 13.19 29.86 18.50
C GLU A 34 13.73 28.89 19.56
N TRP A 35 13.06 27.76 19.76
CA TRP A 35 13.51 26.77 20.74
C TRP A 35 14.91 26.23 20.42
N LEU A 36 15.20 25.92 19.16
CA LEU A 36 16.52 25.45 18.74
C LEU A 36 17.61 26.52 18.95
N ILE A 37 17.33 27.77 18.60
CA ILE A 37 18.32 28.86 18.68
C ILE A 37 18.56 29.25 20.14
N PHE A 38 17.52 29.38 20.96
CA PHE A 38 17.61 30.00 22.29
C PHE A 38 17.81 29.02 23.44
N THR A 39 17.66 27.71 23.23
CA THR A 39 17.95 26.72 24.27
C THR A 39 19.45 26.45 24.33
N PRO A 40 20.17 26.84 25.40
CA PRO A 40 21.62 26.64 25.49
C PRO A 40 21.98 25.15 25.54
N ARG A 41 22.96 24.75 24.72
CA ARG A 41 23.46 23.37 24.64
C ARG A 41 24.93 23.38 24.27
N PHE A 42 25.64 22.31 24.61
CA PHE A 42 27.04 22.10 24.19
C PHE A 42 27.97 23.28 24.51
N GLY A 43 27.74 23.97 25.64
CA GLY A 43 28.50 25.15 26.05
C GLY A 43 28.23 26.43 25.24
N LYS A 44 27.28 26.41 24.29
CA LYS A 44 26.90 27.56 23.45
C LYS A 44 25.58 28.15 23.92
N LYS A 45 25.53 29.49 24.07
CA LYS A 45 24.30 30.23 24.36
C LYS A 45 23.27 30.12 23.23
N TYR A 46 23.74 30.14 21.98
CA TYR A 46 22.94 29.93 20.78
C TYR A 46 23.58 28.80 19.95
N PRO A 47 23.20 27.52 20.17
CA PRO A 47 23.96 26.38 19.68
C PRO A 47 23.80 26.13 18.18
N PHE A 48 22.68 26.53 17.58
CA PHE A 48 22.32 26.13 16.22
C PHE A 48 22.06 27.33 15.28
N LYS A 49 22.53 27.18 14.03
CA LYS A 49 22.10 27.96 12.87
C LYS A 49 20.92 27.24 12.22
N VAL A 50 19.76 27.88 12.19
CA VAL A 50 18.52 27.28 11.71
C VAL A 50 18.14 27.89 10.36
N TYR A 51 17.97 27.05 9.35
CA TYR A 51 17.51 27.43 8.03
C TYR A 51 16.00 27.15 7.90
N VAL A 52 15.22 28.17 7.55
CA VAL A 52 13.78 28.05 7.23
C VAL A 52 13.51 28.43 5.78
N ASP A 53 12.32 28.12 5.26
CA ASP A 53 11.97 28.42 3.86
C ASP A 53 12.11 29.92 3.57
N GLY A 54 12.80 30.27 2.48
CA GLY A 54 12.99 31.65 2.04
C GLY A 54 11.71 32.44 1.78
N HIS A 55 10.58 31.77 1.51
CA HIS A 55 9.28 32.42 1.43
C HIS A 55 8.85 33.06 2.76
N LEU A 56 9.33 32.55 3.90
CA LEU A 56 9.00 33.09 5.22
C LEU A 56 9.71 34.41 5.54
N LYS A 57 10.78 34.76 4.80
CA LYS A 57 11.59 35.96 5.06
C LYS A 57 10.77 37.25 5.16
N ASN A 58 9.72 37.35 4.35
CA ASN A 58 8.88 38.55 4.26
C ASN A 58 7.59 38.47 5.08
N THR A 59 7.38 37.40 5.84
CA THR A 59 6.18 37.26 6.68
C THR A 59 6.23 38.22 7.87
N GLU A 60 5.06 38.71 8.28
CA GLU A 60 4.93 39.63 9.41
C GLU A 60 5.56 39.06 10.68
N ARG A 61 5.35 37.76 10.94
CA ARG A 61 5.88 37.07 12.11
C ARG A 61 7.41 37.09 12.18
N VAL A 62 8.09 36.95 11.03
CA VAL A 62 9.56 37.01 10.96
C VAL A 62 10.05 38.45 11.11
N ARG A 63 9.32 39.45 10.58
CA ARG A 63 9.67 40.87 10.72
C ARG A 63 9.55 41.37 12.17
N GLN A 64 8.67 40.78 12.96
CA GLN A 64 8.50 41.10 14.38
C GLN A 64 9.63 40.56 15.29
N LEU A 65 10.55 39.75 14.76
CA LEU A 65 11.67 39.18 15.52
C LEU A 65 12.77 40.23 15.74
N VAL A 66 12.93 40.71 16.97
CA VAL A 66 13.84 41.83 17.32
C VAL A 66 15.17 41.42 17.97
N HIS A 67 15.27 40.21 18.52
CA HIS A 67 16.48 39.80 19.26
C HIS A 67 17.71 39.62 18.33
N PRO A 68 18.91 40.17 18.65
CA PRO A 68 20.09 40.15 17.77
C PRO A 68 20.54 38.75 17.29
N ALA A 69 20.36 37.73 18.14
CA ALA A 69 20.65 36.33 17.78
C ALA A 69 19.89 35.86 16.52
N TRP A 70 18.70 36.38 16.23
CA TRP A 70 17.96 36.04 15.01
C TRP A 70 18.75 36.39 13.74
N GLN A 71 19.46 37.52 13.72
CA GLN A 71 20.21 37.96 12.54
C GLN A 71 21.40 37.03 12.23
N SER A 72 22.04 36.50 13.28
CA SER A 72 23.20 35.61 13.14
C SER A 72 22.79 34.15 12.92
N GLN A 73 21.74 33.66 13.60
CA GLN A 73 21.39 32.24 13.67
C GLN A 73 20.25 31.81 12.74
N LEU A 74 19.28 32.69 12.42
CA LEU A 74 18.20 32.34 11.50
C LEU A 74 18.60 32.69 10.07
N LYS A 75 18.62 31.67 9.22
CA LYS A 75 18.95 31.75 7.80
C LYS A 75 17.79 31.22 6.97
N PHE A 76 17.86 31.46 5.66
CA PHE A 76 16.79 31.13 4.72
C PHE A 76 17.32 30.24 3.62
N TRP A 77 16.66 29.09 3.40
CA TRP A 77 17.00 28.18 2.33
C TRP A 77 16.10 28.37 1.11
N ASN A 78 16.58 27.90 -0.04
CA ASN A 78 15.78 27.74 -1.26
C ASN A 78 16.23 26.46 -1.96
N PRO A 79 15.46 25.92 -2.92
CA PRO A 79 15.81 24.66 -3.58
C PRO A 79 17.18 24.67 -4.27
N LYS A 80 17.66 25.83 -4.76
CA LYS A 80 18.99 25.95 -5.38
C LYS A 80 20.11 25.81 -4.35
N LEU A 81 19.93 26.35 -3.14
CA LEU A 81 20.89 26.21 -2.03
C LEU A 81 21.03 24.74 -1.64
N CYS A 82 19.92 24.04 -1.40
CA CYS A 82 19.93 22.63 -0.99
C CYS A 82 20.62 21.73 -2.01
N ARG A 83 20.39 21.97 -3.31
CA ARG A 83 21.05 21.22 -4.40
C ARG A 83 22.55 21.49 -4.51
N ARG A 84 23.00 22.73 -4.29
CA ARG A 84 24.41 23.13 -4.44
C ARG A 84 25.25 22.83 -3.21
N GLN A 85 24.66 22.88 -2.02
CA GLN A 85 25.36 22.79 -0.74
C GLN A 85 24.65 21.78 0.18
N SER A 86 24.50 20.53 -0.27
CA SER A 86 23.91 19.45 0.53
C SER A 86 24.64 19.23 1.86
N ASN A 87 25.97 19.35 1.84
CA ASN A 87 26.84 19.09 2.99
C ASN A 87 26.86 20.24 4.02
N LEU A 88 26.16 21.35 3.74
CA LEU A 88 26.02 22.46 4.70
C LEU A 88 25.15 22.07 5.89
N PHE A 89 24.21 21.15 5.68
CA PHE A 89 23.18 20.81 6.64
C PHE A 89 23.53 19.50 7.34
N HIS A 90 23.29 19.44 8.65
CA HIS A 90 23.62 18.28 9.46
C HIS A 90 22.39 17.50 9.93
N LEU A 91 21.23 18.17 9.98
CA LEU A 91 19.93 17.59 10.34
C LEU A 91 18.83 18.32 9.58
N ILE A 92 17.88 17.54 9.08
CA ILE A 92 16.64 18.06 8.52
C ILE A 92 15.51 17.75 9.51
N ILE A 93 14.74 18.76 9.90
CA ILE A 93 13.51 18.57 10.66
C ILE A 93 12.34 18.85 9.73
N THR A 94 11.44 17.89 9.54
CA THR A 94 10.25 18.10 8.70
C THR A 94 9.01 18.32 9.54
N LEU A 95 8.20 19.33 9.21
CA LEU A 95 6.88 19.57 9.83
C LEU A 95 5.77 19.31 8.80
N GLY A 96 5.12 18.15 8.92
CA GLY A 96 4.05 17.70 8.04
C GLY A 96 4.03 16.18 7.90
N GLY A 97 3.16 15.67 7.02
CA GLY A 97 3.10 14.23 6.72
C GLY A 97 4.09 13.80 5.63
N ASP A 98 3.92 12.58 5.14
CA ASP A 98 4.81 11.88 4.18
C ASP A 98 5.18 12.72 2.95
N GLY A 99 4.25 13.50 2.41
CA GLY A 99 4.50 14.41 1.29
C GLY A 99 5.62 15.42 1.55
N THR A 100 5.85 15.81 2.81
CA THR A 100 6.93 16.73 3.24
C THR A 100 8.29 16.04 3.20
N ILE A 101 8.35 14.75 3.55
CA ILE A 101 9.58 13.94 3.46
C ILE A 101 9.94 13.71 1.99
N LEU A 102 8.96 13.42 1.13
CA LEU A 102 9.18 13.31 -0.32
C LEU A 102 9.68 14.63 -0.93
N PHE A 103 9.09 15.76 -0.51
CA PHE A 103 9.57 17.07 -0.93
C PHE A 103 11.01 17.29 -0.48
N THR A 104 11.32 16.95 0.77
CA THR A 104 12.67 17.03 1.33
C THR A 104 13.66 16.19 0.51
N SER A 105 13.36 14.93 0.21
CA SER A 105 14.19 14.08 -0.67
C SER A 105 14.44 14.75 -2.02
N SER A 106 13.43 15.39 -2.62
CA SER A 106 13.55 16.09 -3.91
C SER A 106 14.48 17.32 -3.88
N LEU A 107 14.65 17.94 -2.71
CA LEU A 107 15.59 19.06 -2.52
C LEU A 107 17.06 18.60 -2.58
N PHE A 108 17.33 17.34 -2.24
CA PHE A 108 18.68 16.78 -2.12
C PHE A 108 18.90 15.65 -3.13
N GLN A 109 19.44 15.98 -4.31
CA GLN A 109 19.72 15.01 -5.38
C GLN A 109 21.08 14.28 -5.21
N SER A 110 21.78 14.52 -4.11
CA SER A 110 23.03 13.86 -3.70
C SER A 110 22.88 13.35 -2.26
N HIS A 111 23.87 13.59 -1.39
CA HIS A 111 23.80 13.28 0.04
C HIS A 111 22.60 13.97 0.70
N VAL A 112 21.84 13.20 1.48
CA VAL A 112 20.71 13.70 2.27
C VAL A 112 21.11 13.64 3.74
N PRO A 113 21.15 14.78 4.45
CA PRO A 113 21.31 14.78 5.90
C PRO A 113 20.22 13.95 6.58
N PRO A 114 20.46 13.37 7.76
CA PRO A 114 19.43 12.65 8.51
C PRO A 114 18.17 13.50 8.72
N ILE A 115 17.00 12.87 8.56
CA ILE A 115 15.69 13.52 8.68
C ILE A 115 15.05 13.11 10.01
N MET A 116 14.58 14.08 10.78
CA MET A 116 13.71 13.89 11.93
C MET A 116 12.30 14.42 11.60
N PRO A 117 11.36 13.52 11.26
CA PRO A 117 10.07 13.94 10.74
C PRO A 117 8.97 14.03 11.81
N PHE A 118 8.32 15.20 11.89
CA PHE A 118 7.17 15.43 12.78
C PHE A 118 5.87 15.59 12.02
N HIS A 119 4.85 14.80 12.36
CA HIS A 119 3.48 14.99 11.90
C HIS A 119 2.68 15.88 12.86
N LEU A 120 1.69 16.61 12.32
CA LEU A 120 0.79 17.49 13.09
C LEU A 120 -0.67 16.99 13.09
N GLY A 121 -0.95 15.87 12.42
CA GLY A 121 -2.30 15.33 12.23
C GLY A 121 -2.26 13.81 12.25
N SER A 122 -2.94 13.17 11.30
CA SER A 122 -2.91 11.71 11.15
C SER A 122 -1.50 11.17 10.97
N LEU A 123 -1.26 9.99 11.55
CA LEU A 123 -0.02 9.24 11.39
C LEU A 123 0.10 8.77 9.93
N GLY A 124 1.31 8.93 9.36
CA GLY A 124 1.68 8.39 8.04
C GLY A 124 2.69 7.26 8.17
N PHE A 125 3.32 6.86 7.06
CA PHE A 125 4.34 5.81 7.04
C PHE A 125 5.77 6.33 7.23
N LEU A 126 6.00 7.63 7.03
CA LEU A 126 7.34 8.23 7.04
C LEU A 126 7.59 9.16 8.24
N ALA A 127 6.54 9.60 8.93
CA ALA A 127 6.62 10.57 10.03
C ALA A 127 6.11 9.98 11.36
N PRO A 128 6.95 9.25 12.13
CA PRO A 128 6.54 8.63 13.39
C PRO A 128 6.42 9.60 14.58
N PHE A 129 7.02 10.80 14.54
CA PHE A 129 7.02 11.70 15.69
C PHE A 129 5.84 12.67 15.67
N LEU A 130 5.11 12.78 16.78
CA LEU A 130 4.08 13.81 16.94
C LEU A 130 4.72 15.16 17.28
N PHE A 131 4.33 16.23 16.60
CA PHE A 131 4.94 17.54 16.83
C PHE A 131 4.78 18.03 18.28
N THR A 132 3.72 17.66 19.01
CA THR A 132 3.54 18.10 20.40
C THR A 132 4.67 17.65 21.34
N SER A 133 5.38 16.56 21.02
CA SER A 133 6.52 16.05 21.81
C SER A 133 7.89 16.52 21.30
N TYR A 134 7.96 17.44 20.32
CA TYR A 134 9.22 17.80 19.63
C TYR A 134 10.40 18.14 20.56
N ARG A 135 10.12 18.80 21.70
CA ARG A 135 11.17 19.19 22.66
C ARG A 135 11.82 17.98 23.32
N ALA A 136 11.00 17.02 23.74
CA ALA A 136 11.48 15.81 24.40
C ALA A 136 12.29 14.96 23.41
N GLU A 137 11.77 14.79 22.19
CA GLU A 137 12.43 13.96 21.18
C GLU A 137 13.73 14.58 20.68
N LEU A 138 13.77 15.90 20.45
CA LEU A 138 15.01 16.58 20.08
C LEU A 138 16.02 16.60 21.23
N ASN A 139 15.59 16.66 22.49
CA ASN A 139 16.49 16.45 23.64
C ASN A 139 17.11 15.05 23.58
N ASN A 140 16.29 14.02 23.37
CA ASN A 140 16.76 12.64 23.25
C ASN A 140 17.78 12.50 22.10
N LEU A 141 17.53 13.15 20.97
CA LEU A 141 18.49 13.21 19.85
C LEU A 141 19.81 13.87 20.25
N PHE A 142 19.76 15.10 20.76
CA PHE A 142 20.95 15.89 21.07
C PHE A 142 21.76 15.33 22.23
N GLU A 143 21.13 14.59 23.13
CA GLU A 143 21.77 13.91 24.27
C GLU A 143 22.24 12.48 23.93
N GLY A 144 22.09 12.06 22.67
CA GLY A 144 22.56 10.76 22.18
C GLY A 144 21.70 9.57 22.59
N ARG A 145 20.50 9.79 23.14
CA ARG A 145 19.54 8.73 23.49
C ARG A 145 18.74 8.23 22.29
N LEU A 146 18.54 9.06 21.27
CA LEU A 146 17.85 8.68 20.03
C LEU A 146 18.86 8.43 18.90
N THR A 147 19.14 7.15 18.65
CA THR A 147 20.16 6.71 17.68
C THR A 147 19.58 5.93 16.51
N ASN A 148 18.40 5.33 16.67
CA ASN A 148 17.76 4.49 15.67
C ASN A 148 17.37 5.29 14.42
N LYS A 149 17.79 4.79 13.25
CA LYS A 149 17.53 5.38 11.94
C LYS A 149 17.09 4.29 10.97
N ALA A 150 15.96 4.50 10.30
CA ALA A 150 15.59 3.69 9.16
C ALA A 150 16.45 4.07 7.94
N HIS A 151 16.97 3.06 7.24
CA HIS A 151 17.75 3.22 6.01
C HIS A 151 16.83 3.10 4.80
N ARG A 152 16.34 4.24 4.29
CA ARG A 152 15.40 4.27 3.17
C ARG A 152 16.15 4.44 1.86
N MET A 153 16.13 3.39 1.05
CA MET A 153 16.72 3.41 -0.28
C MET A 153 16.00 4.39 -1.22
N ARG A 154 16.71 4.81 -2.27
CA ARG A 154 16.16 5.61 -3.37
C ARG A 154 16.46 4.97 -4.71
N LEU A 155 15.61 5.19 -5.71
CA LEU A 155 15.93 4.88 -7.10
C LEU A 155 16.69 6.06 -7.73
N SER A 156 17.72 5.75 -8.49
CA SER A 156 18.40 6.67 -9.40
C SER A 156 17.90 6.40 -10.82
N CYS A 157 17.08 7.32 -11.33
CA CYS A 157 16.38 7.19 -12.60
C CYS A 157 16.96 8.16 -13.62
N THR A 158 17.58 7.64 -14.68
CA THR A 158 18.16 8.45 -15.76
C THR A 158 17.38 8.27 -17.04
N VAL A 159 16.83 9.37 -17.57
CA VAL A 159 16.16 9.37 -18.87
C VAL A 159 17.21 9.51 -19.97
N TYR A 160 17.21 8.56 -20.90
CA TYR A 160 18.05 8.57 -22.09
C TYR A 160 17.22 8.94 -23.31
N ARG A 161 17.75 9.87 -24.10
CA ARG A 161 17.11 10.36 -25.32
C ARG A 161 17.69 9.67 -26.53
N PHE A 162 16.82 9.15 -27.38
CA PHE A 162 17.20 8.67 -28.69
C PHE A 162 17.67 9.83 -29.57
N ARG A 163 18.80 9.63 -30.26
CA ARG A 163 19.28 10.53 -31.29
C ARG A 163 19.62 9.74 -32.55
N PRO A 164 18.96 10.04 -33.68
CA PRO A 164 19.40 9.52 -34.97
C PRO A 164 20.79 10.11 -35.26
N SER A 165 21.73 9.28 -35.70
CA SER A 165 23.07 9.76 -36.04
C SER A 165 22.96 10.76 -37.21
N PRO A 166 23.59 11.94 -37.13
CA PRO A 166 23.73 12.77 -38.31
C PRO A 166 24.65 12.02 -39.29
N SER A 167 24.08 11.64 -40.44
CA SER A 167 24.65 10.95 -41.61
C SER A 167 24.63 9.41 -41.63
N SER A 168 23.69 8.84 -42.40
CA SER A 168 23.98 8.09 -43.63
C SER A 168 22.74 8.09 -44.54
N PRO A 169 22.85 8.62 -45.76
CA PRO A 169 23.15 7.71 -46.86
C PRO A 169 24.36 8.23 -47.62
N THR A 170 25.58 7.93 -47.15
CA THR A 170 26.70 7.89 -48.08
C THR A 170 26.44 6.70 -48.99
N LYS A 171 25.85 6.99 -50.17
CA LYS A 171 26.05 6.16 -51.35
C LYS A 171 27.51 5.73 -51.34
N ARG A 172 27.76 4.41 -51.34
CA ARG A 172 29.08 3.86 -51.64
C ARG A 172 29.51 4.45 -52.99
N LEU A 173 30.25 5.56 -52.97
CA LEU A 173 30.99 6.02 -54.12
C LEU A 173 32.16 5.06 -54.26
N GLN A 174 31.96 4.03 -55.09
CA GLN A 174 33.06 3.27 -55.64
C GLN A 174 33.93 4.25 -56.42
N THR A 175 35.11 4.55 -55.89
CA THR A 175 36.21 5.05 -56.70
C THR A 175 36.90 3.85 -57.35
N ALA A 176 37.35 4.01 -58.59
CA ALA A 176 37.82 2.93 -59.45
C ALA A 176 39.13 2.23 -58.97
N ASP A 177 39.73 2.67 -57.86
CA ASP A 177 41.06 2.22 -57.42
C ASP A 177 41.05 1.55 -56.03
N GLY A 178 40.09 0.65 -55.78
CA GLY A 178 40.23 -0.52 -54.88
C GLY A 178 40.80 -0.36 -53.46
N THR A 179 40.94 0.87 -52.92
CA THR A 179 41.59 1.12 -51.63
C THR A 179 40.60 1.65 -50.61
N ILE A 180 40.30 0.81 -49.61
CA ILE A 180 39.50 1.15 -48.44
C ILE A 180 40.36 2.02 -47.52
N LYS A 181 40.14 3.33 -47.49
CA LYS A 181 40.60 4.17 -46.37
C LYS A 181 39.56 4.13 -45.27
N GLN A 182 39.79 3.28 -44.25
CA GLN A 182 39.12 3.43 -42.96
C GLN A 182 39.63 4.73 -42.32
N GLN A 183 38.79 5.78 -42.34
CA GLN A 183 38.95 6.87 -41.38
C GLN A 183 38.46 6.37 -40.03
N ASN A 184 39.40 6.03 -39.14
CA ASN A 184 39.15 5.88 -37.71
C ASN A 184 38.64 7.21 -37.16
N ASN A 185 37.32 7.35 -37.08
CA ASN A 185 36.69 8.28 -36.16
C ASN A 185 36.28 7.45 -34.94
N ASP A 186 37.10 7.52 -33.89
CA ASP A 186 36.80 7.00 -32.55
C ASP A 186 35.53 7.67 -32.01
N ARG A 187 34.35 7.20 -32.43
CA ARG A 187 33.10 7.46 -31.73
C ARG A 187 33.11 6.55 -30.51
N LEU A 188 33.45 7.10 -29.35
CA LEU A 188 33.18 6.49 -28.05
C LEU A 188 31.67 6.22 -27.95
N VAL A 189 31.24 5.03 -28.36
CA VAL A 189 29.86 4.57 -28.21
C VAL A 189 29.63 4.41 -26.71
N SER A 190 28.56 5.01 -26.19
CA SER A 190 28.23 4.86 -24.78
C SER A 190 27.81 3.41 -24.51
N THR A 191 28.14 2.87 -23.33
CA THR A 191 27.74 1.50 -22.94
C THR A 191 26.23 1.27 -23.03
N GLU A 192 25.43 2.33 -22.87
CA GLU A 192 23.98 2.27 -23.06
C GLU A 192 23.59 2.23 -24.55
N THR A 193 24.34 2.88 -25.45
CA THR A 193 24.10 2.74 -26.90
C THR A 193 24.36 1.31 -27.36
N ASP A 194 25.47 0.71 -26.93
CA ASP A 194 25.76 -0.71 -27.21
C ASP A 194 24.67 -1.64 -26.66
N TRP A 195 24.14 -1.31 -25.48
CA TRP A 195 23.04 -2.08 -24.89
C TRP A 195 21.76 -1.99 -25.72
N VAL A 196 21.31 -0.78 -26.09
CA VAL A 196 20.09 -0.58 -26.89
C VAL A 196 20.22 -1.28 -28.24
N GLN A 197 21.40 -1.18 -28.89
CA GLN A 197 21.70 -1.91 -30.12
C GLN A 197 21.54 -3.43 -29.93
N ARG A 198 22.13 -4.01 -28.88
CA ARG A 198 21.98 -5.45 -28.58
C ARG A 198 20.53 -5.84 -28.21
N ALA A 199 19.73 -4.93 -27.69
CA ALA A 199 18.34 -5.18 -27.32
C ALA A 199 17.41 -5.19 -28.54
N TYR A 200 17.53 -4.19 -29.43
CA TYR A 200 16.68 -4.04 -30.62
C TYR A 200 17.16 -4.85 -31.84
N ASP A 201 18.46 -5.03 -32.04
CA ASP A 201 18.98 -5.74 -33.23
C ASP A 201 18.74 -7.25 -33.16
N ARG A 202 18.44 -7.83 -31.98
CA ARG A 202 18.11 -9.26 -31.83
C ARG A 202 16.78 -9.65 -32.48
N GLY A 203 15.89 -8.70 -32.76
CA GLY A 203 14.57 -8.94 -33.35
C GLY A 203 14.49 -8.75 -34.87
N LEU A 204 15.48 -8.12 -35.50
CA LEU A 204 15.46 -7.77 -36.92
C LEU A 204 15.99 -8.93 -37.77
N LYS A 205 15.17 -9.96 -38.00
CA LYS A 205 15.41 -10.93 -39.08
C LYS A 205 15.09 -10.28 -40.43
N GLY A 206 16.13 -9.90 -41.17
CA GLY A 206 16.08 -9.61 -42.61
C GLY A 206 16.23 -8.13 -42.99
N ASP A 207 17.21 -7.86 -43.87
CA ASP A 207 17.41 -6.74 -44.82
C ASP A 207 17.01 -5.30 -44.50
N ARG A 208 16.62 -4.97 -43.26
CA ARG A 208 16.40 -3.58 -42.84
C ARG A 208 17.73 -2.97 -42.44
N CYS A 209 18.08 -1.92 -43.16
CA CYS A 209 19.23 -1.04 -42.92
C CYS A 209 19.42 -0.83 -41.41
N GLN A 210 20.56 -1.27 -40.87
CA GLN A 210 20.98 -0.93 -39.52
C GLN A 210 20.98 0.59 -39.42
N VAL A 211 20.01 1.16 -38.71
CA VAL A 211 19.95 2.60 -38.52
C VAL A 211 20.98 2.93 -37.46
N ASP A 212 22.04 3.66 -37.82
CA ASP A 212 22.99 4.16 -36.83
C ASP A 212 22.27 5.16 -35.91
N TYR A 213 22.10 4.78 -34.65
CA TYR A 213 21.55 5.64 -33.61
C TYR A 213 22.41 5.64 -32.35
N SER A 214 22.22 6.67 -31.53
CA SER A 214 22.87 6.81 -30.23
C SER A 214 21.85 7.21 -29.17
N VAL A 215 22.08 6.79 -27.93
CA VAL A 215 21.30 7.24 -26.78
C VAL A 215 22.15 8.09 -25.86
N VAL A 216 21.60 9.25 -25.48
CA VAL A 216 22.32 10.25 -24.70
C VAL A 216 21.60 10.47 -23.38
N PRO A 217 22.28 10.42 -22.22
CA PRO A 217 21.65 10.74 -20.95
C PRO A 217 21.19 12.20 -20.96
N ALA A 218 19.96 12.44 -20.53
CA ALA A 218 19.40 13.78 -20.41
C ALA A 218 19.32 14.23 -18.95
N GLN A 219 18.38 13.67 -18.19
CA GLN A 219 18.08 14.10 -16.83
C GLN A 219 18.12 12.90 -15.89
N THR A 220 18.69 13.09 -14.70
CA THR A 220 18.72 12.09 -13.63
C THR A 220 17.95 12.58 -12.43
N PHE A 221 17.13 11.72 -11.85
CA PHE A 221 16.31 12.01 -10.68
C PHE A 221 16.56 10.97 -9.59
N GLN A 222 16.69 11.43 -8.35
CA GLN A 222 16.69 10.59 -7.15
C GLN A 222 15.26 10.53 -6.60
N VAL A 223 14.72 9.32 -6.48
CA VAL A 223 13.31 9.03 -6.21
C VAL A 223 13.20 8.21 -4.94
N LEU A 224 12.38 8.63 -3.98
CA LEU A 224 12.24 7.91 -2.70
C LEU A 224 11.17 6.81 -2.78
N ASN A 225 10.01 7.11 -3.35
CA ASN A 225 8.91 6.17 -3.43
C ASN A 225 8.92 5.43 -4.76
N GLU A 226 8.52 6.10 -5.85
CA GLU A 226 8.31 5.44 -7.13
C GLU A 226 8.55 6.32 -8.35
N ILE A 227 8.93 5.65 -9.44
CA ILE A 227 8.86 6.15 -10.79
C ILE A 227 7.67 5.49 -11.49
N VAL A 228 6.83 6.30 -12.10
CA VAL A 228 5.65 5.85 -12.86
C VAL A 228 5.83 6.23 -14.31
N VAL A 229 5.74 5.25 -15.21
CA VAL A 229 5.70 5.48 -16.66
C VAL A 229 4.29 5.16 -17.12
N ASP A 230 3.52 6.17 -17.54
CA ASP A 230 2.12 6.01 -17.92
C ASP A 230 1.78 6.68 -19.26
N ARG A 231 0.62 6.36 -19.81
CA ARG A 231 0.11 6.88 -21.09
C ARG A 231 -0.11 8.40 -21.14
N GLY A 232 0.02 9.11 -20.02
CA GLY A 232 -0.20 10.55 -19.97
C GLY A 232 -1.64 10.95 -20.30
N THR A 233 -1.79 11.87 -21.24
CA THR A 233 -3.10 12.35 -21.73
C THR A 233 -3.67 11.50 -22.87
N SER A 234 -2.92 10.52 -23.38
CA SER A 234 -3.37 9.63 -24.46
C SER A 234 -4.57 8.82 -24.00
N SER A 235 -5.59 8.67 -24.85
CA SER A 235 -6.73 7.75 -24.60
C SER A 235 -6.36 6.28 -24.82
N ASN A 236 -5.29 6.02 -25.56
CA ASN A 236 -4.83 4.66 -25.85
C ASN A 236 -3.92 4.14 -24.72
N MET A 237 -3.89 2.83 -24.55
CA MET A 237 -2.99 2.15 -23.62
C MET A 237 -1.54 2.35 -24.01
N SER A 238 -0.66 2.55 -23.01
CA SER A 238 0.78 2.66 -23.24
C SER A 238 1.35 1.35 -23.80
N PHE A 239 2.35 1.48 -24.67
CA PHE A 239 3.12 0.37 -25.22
C PHE A 239 4.58 0.54 -24.80
N LEU A 240 5.04 -0.29 -23.87
CA LEU A 240 6.38 -0.22 -23.29
C LEU A 240 7.07 -1.58 -23.34
N GLU A 241 8.39 -1.58 -23.32
CA GLU A 241 9.18 -2.80 -23.12
C GLU A 241 9.95 -2.71 -21.80
N LEU A 242 9.79 -3.72 -20.95
CA LEU A 242 10.46 -3.82 -19.67
C LEU A 242 11.64 -4.79 -19.78
N PHE A 243 12.82 -4.31 -19.40
CA PHE A 243 14.03 -5.08 -19.32
C PHE A 243 14.57 -5.10 -17.88
N ALA A 244 15.08 -6.24 -17.46
CA ALA A 244 15.88 -6.40 -16.25
C ALA A 244 17.29 -6.83 -16.66
N ASP A 245 18.27 -6.05 -16.23
CA ASP A 245 19.64 -6.03 -16.74
C ASP A 245 19.66 -5.96 -18.27
N ASP A 246 19.96 -7.08 -18.93
CA ASP A 246 20.08 -7.20 -20.39
C ASP A 246 19.05 -8.17 -20.98
N ARG A 247 18.00 -8.51 -20.21
CA ARG A 247 16.95 -9.46 -20.62
C ARG A 247 15.60 -8.77 -20.72
N HIS A 248 14.93 -8.97 -21.85
CA HIS A 248 13.53 -8.60 -22.02
C HIS A 248 12.68 -9.45 -21.05
N LEU A 249 11.93 -8.79 -20.18
CA LEU A 249 11.02 -9.44 -19.25
C LEU A 249 9.64 -9.58 -19.88
N THR A 250 9.09 -8.46 -20.35
CA THR A 250 7.76 -8.42 -20.96
C THR A 250 7.54 -7.13 -21.73
N THR A 251 6.56 -7.17 -22.62
CA THR A 251 6.01 -5.98 -23.28
C THR A 251 4.75 -5.57 -22.55
N VAL A 252 4.72 -4.35 -22.05
CA VAL A 252 3.64 -3.81 -21.24
C VAL A 252 2.64 -3.11 -22.15
N GLN A 253 1.42 -3.65 -22.18
CA GLN A 253 0.23 -3.00 -22.69
C GLN A 253 -0.69 -2.72 -21.50
N ALA A 254 -0.66 -1.49 -21.01
CA ALA A 254 -1.28 -1.11 -19.75
C ALA A 254 -1.54 0.41 -19.70
N ASP A 255 -2.22 0.92 -18.68
CA ASP A 255 -2.22 2.37 -18.42
C ASP A 255 -0.80 2.86 -18.11
N GLY A 256 0.04 1.99 -17.54
CA GLY A 256 1.44 2.25 -17.29
C GLY A 256 2.13 1.18 -16.45
N LEU A 257 3.30 1.52 -15.94
CA LEU A 257 4.13 0.70 -15.08
C LEU A 257 4.68 1.55 -13.94
N CYS A 258 4.57 1.04 -12.71
CA CYS A 258 5.13 1.65 -11.51
C CYS A 258 6.34 0.82 -11.04
N ILE A 259 7.48 1.49 -10.83
CA ILE A 259 8.67 0.90 -10.22
C ILE A 259 8.91 1.62 -8.89
N ALA A 260 8.78 0.90 -7.78
CA ALA A 260 8.81 1.47 -6.44
C ALA A 260 9.95 0.90 -5.58
N THR A 261 10.44 1.68 -4.62
CA THR A 261 11.29 1.17 -3.54
C THR A 261 10.43 0.44 -2.50
N ALA A 262 11.05 -0.26 -1.55
CA ALA A 262 10.36 -0.77 -0.37
C ALA A 262 9.65 0.34 0.43
N THR A 263 10.16 1.57 0.44
CA THR A 263 9.46 2.70 1.05
C THR A 263 8.23 3.13 0.23
N GLY A 264 8.32 3.09 -1.11
CA GLY A 264 7.19 3.38 -2.01
C GLY A 264 6.12 2.30 -2.07
N SER A 265 6.35 1.13 -1.45
CA SER A 265 5.38 0.02 -1.46
C SER A 265 4.06 0.38 -0.79
N THR A 266 4.05 1.38 0.12
CA THR A 266 2.86 1.86 0.84
C THR A 266 2.20 3.07 0.15
N ALA A 267 2.73 3.53 -0.98
CA ALA A 267 2.26 4.68 -1.73
C ALA A 267 1.47 4.23 -2.97
N TYR A 268 1.79 4.77 -4.15
CA TYR A 268 1.00 4.50 -5.36
C TYR A 268 1.06 3.02 -5.78
N SER A 269 2.18 2.34 -5.50
CA SER A 269 2.29 0.90 -5.73
C SER A 269 1.23 0.10 -4.98
N LEU A 270 0.91 0.46 -3.72
CA LEU A 270 -0.14 -0.22 -2.94
C LEU A 270 -1.50 -0.08 -3.60
N SER A 271 -1.83 1.15 -4.03
CA SER A 271 -3.10 1.44 -4.71
C SER A 271 -3.26 0.69 -6.03
N ALA A 272 -2.14 0.34 -6.68
CA ALA A 272 -2.11 -0.47 -7.90
C ALA A 272 -1.99 -1.99 -7.62
N ASN A 273 -2.35 -2.44 -6.41
CA ASN A 273 -2.27 -3.83 -5.95
C ASN A 273 -0.85 -4.42 -5.82
N GLY A 274 0.18 -3.57 -5.71
CA GLY A 274 1.51 -4.00 -5.32
C GLY A 274 1.59 -4.44 -3.85
N SER A 275 2.53 -5.34 -3.54
CA SER A 275 2.71 -5.83 -2.17
C SER A 275 3.32 -4.78 -1.24
N LEU A 276 3.05 -4.91 0.07
CA LEU A 276 3.76 -4.15 1.11
C LEU A 276 5.16 -4.73 1.33
N ALA A 277 6.16 -3.88 1.48
CA ALA A 277 7.52 -4.24 1.82
C ALA A 277 8.00 -3.45 3.04
N HIS A 278 8.68 -4.13 3.97
CA HIS A 278 9.31 -3.47 5.10
C HIS A 278 10.45 -2.55 4.61
N PRO A 279 10.68 -1.34 5.17
CA PRO A 279 11.65 -0.37 4.64
C PRO A 279 13.09 -0.88 4.53
N ASP A 280 13.49 -1.81 5.40
CA ASP A 280 14.83 -2.42 5.38
C ASP A 280 14.99 -3.50 4.30
N MET A 281 13.92 -3.87 3.59
CA MET A 281 13.99 -4.83 2.49
C MET A 281 14.72 -4.21 1.30
N MET A 282 15.80 -4.86 0.87
CA MET A 282 16.61 -4.44 -0.26
C MET A 282 16.02 -4.91 -1.59
N CYS A 283 14.84 -4.37 -1.95
CA CYS A 283 14.12 -4.73 -3.16
C CYS A 283 13.60 -3.52 -3.95
N THR A 284 13.25 -3.79 -5.21
CA THR A 284 12.50 -2.92 -6.10
C THR A 284 11.21 -3.64 -6.50
N LEU A 285 10.08 -2.95 -6.39
CA LEU A 285 8.77 -3.47 -6.74
C LEU A 285 8.44 -3.05 -8.17
N VAL A 286 7.93 -3.99 -8.96
CA VAL A 286 7.41 -3.75 -10.30
C VAL A 286 5.91 -4.00 -10.27
N THR A 287 5.11 -2.96 -10.47
CA THR A 287 3.65 -3.00 -10.33
C THR A 287 3.01 -2.47 -11.61
N PRO A 288 2.36 -3.32 -12.43
CA PRO A 288 1.65 -2.86 -13.62
C PRO A 288 0.40 -2.07 -13.26
N LEU A 289 0.08 -1.05 -14.04
CA LEU A 289 -1.11 -0.22 -13.86
C LEU A 289 -2.18 -0.62 -14.88
N CYS A 290 -3.25 -1.27 -14.45
CA CYS A 290 -4.34 -1.75 -15.33
C CYS A 290 -3.81 -2.50 -16.58
N PRO A 291 -3.03 -3.59 -16.43
CA PRO A 291 -2.50 -4.32 -17.57
C PRO A 291 -3.63 -5.00 -18.36
N HIS A 292 -3.57 -4.95 -19.69
CA HIS A 292 -4.50 -5.69 -20.56
C HIS A 292 -4.34 -7.21 -20.40
N THR A 293 -3.13 -7.66 -20.09
CA THR A 293 -2.82 -9.06 -19.87
C THR A 293 -3.05 -9.45 -18.41
N LEU A 294 -4.00 -10.35 -18.15
CA LEU A 294 -4.36 -10.83 -16.81
C LEU A 294 -3.24 -11.58 -16.07
N SER A 295 -2.26 -12.12 -16.81
CA SER A 295 -1.11 -12.82 -16.23
C SER A 295 0.02 -11.90 -15.78
N PHE A 296 -0.01 -10.60 -16.12
CA PHE A 296 1.02 -9.67 -15.69
C PHE A 296 0.76 -9.23 -14.24
N ARG A 297 1.43 -9.89 -13.30
CA ARG A 297 1.29 -9.66 -11.85
C ARG A 297 2.43 -8.77 -11.31
N PRO A 298 2.19 -8.05 -10.20
CA PRO A 298 3.26 -7.38 -9.47
C PRO A 298 4.36 -8.36 -9.06
N MET A 299 5.61 -7.89 -9.04
CA MET A 299 6.77 -8.70 -8.68
C MET A 299 7.80 -7.89 -7.89
N LEU A 300 8.61 -8.59 -7.10
CA LEU A 300 9.74 -8.02 -6.37
C LEU A 300 11.04 -8.47 -7.02
N LEU A 301 11.93 -7.52 -7.27
CA LEU A 301 13.26 -7.73 -7.81
C LEU A 301 14.32 -7.31 -6.77
N PRO A 302 15.48 -8.00 -6.70
CA PRO A 302 16.62 -7.54 -5.91
C PRO A 302 17.07 -6.13 -6.31
N SER A 303 17.54 -5.33 -5.33
CA SER A 303 18.03 -3.96 -5.55
C SER A 303 19.24 -3.85 -6.48
N THR A 304 19.94 -4.95 -6.74
CA THR A 304 21.11 -5.01 -7.62
C THR A 304 20.76 -5.01 -9.11
N ILE A 305 19.50 -5.32 -9.45
CA ILE A 305 19.06 -5.40 -10.85
C ILE A 305 18.91 -4.00 -11.44
N THR A 306 19.41 -3.82 -12.65
CA THR A 306 19.18 -2.61 -13.45
C THR A 306 17.89 -2.76 -14.23
N ILE A 307 16.90 -1.91 -13.99
CA ILE A 307 15.64 -1.94 -14.74
C ILE A 307 15.71 -0.91 -15.87
N ARG A 308 15.25 -1.28 -17.07
CA ARG A 308 15.08 -0.34 -18.19
C ARG A 308 13.68 -0.44 -18.74
N ILE A 309 13.03 0.72 -18.91
CA ILE A 309 11.72 0.83 -19.55
C ILE A 309 11.92 1.61 -20.83
N ILE A 310 11.63 1.00 -21.97
CA ILE A 310 11.76 1.61 -23.29
C ILE A 310 10.39 1.92 -23.86
N VAL A 311 10.30 3.03 -24.60
CA VAL A 311 9.18 3.32 -25.51
C VAL A 311 9.56 2.82 -26.89
N PRO A 312 8.97 1.71 -27.39
CA PRO A 312 9.35 1.15 -28.69
C PRO A 312 9.04 2.11 -29.85
N PHE A 313 9.73 1.94 -30.98
CA PHE A 313 9.50 2.75 -32.19
C PHE A 313 8.10 2.55 -32.78
N GLU A 314 7.50 1.39 -32.54
CA GLU A 314 6.15 1.02 -32.94
C GLU A 314 5.07 1.66 -32.05
N SER A 315 5.43 2.29 -30.93
CA SER A 315 4.48 2.96 -30.06
C SER A 315 3.78 4.11 -30.81
N ARG A 316 2.45 4.15 -30.70
CA ARG A 316 1.62 5.15 -31.41
C ARG A 316 1.62 6.53 -30.75
N HIS A 317 2.06 6.64 -29.50
CA HIS A 317 2.05 7.87 -28.73
C HIS A 317 3.21 7.90 -27.74
N THR A 318 3.48 9.11 -27.25
CA THR A 318 4.46 9.36 -26.19
C THR A 318 3.93 8.92 -24.84
N VAL A 319 4.83 8.71 -23.88
CA VAL A 319 4.47 8.36 -22.50
C VAL A 319 5.06 9.38 -21.54
N HIS A 320 4.51 9.44 -20.33
CA HIS A 320 4.97 10.35 -19.30
C HIS A 320 5.64 9.57 -18.18
N CYS A 321 6.86 9.99 -17.85
CA CYS A 321 7.62 9.48 -16.73
C CYS A 321 7.50 10.45 -15.55
N ARG A 322 6.95 9.99 -14.43
CA ARG A 322 6.72 10.76 -13.20
C ARG A 322 7.60 10.25 -12.08
N PHE A 323 8.24 11.16 -11.37
CA PHE A 323 9.17 10.87 -10.27
C PHE A 323 8.59 11.39 -8.94
N ASP A 324 8.33 10.50 -7.97
CA ASP A 324 7.68 10.80 -6.68
C ASP A 324 6.38 11.63 -6.83
N GLY A 325 5.64 11.43 -7.92
CA GLY A 325 4.42 12.19 -8.25
C GLY A 325 4.61 13.71 -8.46
N ARG A 326 5.85 14.19 -8.66
CA ARG A 326 6.15 15.63 -8.77
C ARG A 326 6.75 16.06 -10.10
N SER A 327 7.90 15.49 -10.45
CA SER A 327 8.59 15.85 -11.68
C SER A 327 8.07 14.96 -12.81
N THR A 328 7.74 15.56 -13.94
CA THR A 328 7.23 14.82 -15.10
C THR A 328 8.11 15.09 -16.31
N VAL A 329 8.46 14.03 -17.02
CA VAL A 329 9.25 14.07 -18.25
C VAL A 329 8.52 13.24 -19.30
N GLU A 330 8.17 13.86 -20.42
CA GLU A 330 7.63 13.15 -21.57
C GLU A 330 8.75 12.36 -22.27
N MET A 331 8.48 11.12 -22.65
CA MET A 331 9.37 10.20 -23.36
C MET A 331 8.80 9.86 -24.74
N ASN A 332 9.61 10.05 -25.77
CA ASN A 332 9.27 9.75 -27.15
C ASN A 332 9.70 8.33 -27.52
N GLN A 333 9.27 7.88 -28.70
CA GLN A 333 9.72 6.62 -29.30
C GLN A 333 11.25 6.53 -29.37
N GLY A 334 11.79 5.39 -28.94
CA GLY A 334 13.23 5.13 -28.81
C GLY A 334 13.86 5.65 -27.50
N ASP A 335 13.19 6.55 -26.78
CA ASP A 335 13.66 6.97 -25.46
C ASP A 335 13.48 5.82 -24.45
N HIS A 336 14.36 5.78 -23.46
CA HIS A 336 14.22 4.84 -22.35
C HIS A 336 14.61 5.49 -21.03
N VAL A 337 14.14 4.92 -19.94
CA VAL A 337 14.57 5.27 -18.59
C VAL A 337 15.32 4.10 -17.99
N LYS A 338 16.53 4.37 -17.49
CA LYS A 338 17.36 3.43 -16.74
C LYS A 338 17.17 3.70 -15.25
N ILE A 339 16.82 2.65 -14.51
CA ILE A 339 16.50 2.69 -13.09
C ILE A 339 17.48 1.78 -12.36
N THR A 340 18.15 2.32 -11.37
CA THR A 340 19.14 1.62 -10.55
C THR A 340 18.99 2.04 -9.10
N MET A 341 19.54 1.27 -8.16
CA MET A 341 19.58 1.72 -6.78
C MET A 341 20.51 2.94 -6.62
N SER A 342 20.04 3.96 -5.92
CA SER A 342 20.80 5.18 -5.67
C SER A 342 21.95 4.93 -4.70
N PRO A 343 23.13 5.52 -4.92
CA PRO A 343 24.20 5.51 -3.92
C PRO A 343 23.91 6.45 -2.73
N TYR A 344 22.82 7.22 -2.78
CA TYR A 344 22.46 8.22 -1.79
C TYR A 344 21.13 7.86 -1.09
N PRO A 345 21.15 6.97 -0.08
CA PRO A 345 19.95 6.66 0.70
C PRO A 345 19.52 7.84 1.57
N VAL A 346 18.29 7.77 2.09
CA VAL A 346 17.72 8.72 3.05
C VAL A 346 17.66 8.06 4.42
N TYR A 347 18.24 8.71 5.41
CA TYR A 347 18.16 8.27 6.80
C TYR A 347 17.04 9.02 7.51
N THR A 348 16.09 8.31 8.09
CA THR A 348 15.01 8.90 8.90
C THR A 348 15.10 8.37 10.32
N TYR A 349 15.12 9.26 11.32
CA TYR A 349 15.04 8.83 12.72
C TYR A 349 13.74 8.08 12.98
N SER A 350 13.83 7.04 13.82
CA SER A 350 12.69 6.26 14.31
C SER A 350 12.36 6.66 15.74
N ALA A 351 11.07 6.67 16.10
CA ALA A 351 10.61 7.01 17.44
C ALA A 351 10.90 5.89 18.44
N SER A 352 10.65 4.65 18.03
CA SER A 352 11.01 3.45 18.79
C SER A 352 12.16 2.70 18.09
N ASP A 353 11.81 1.76 17.23
CA ASP A 353 12.69 1.10 16.26
C ASP A 353 11.99 1.07 14.90
N VAL A 354 12.76 0.72 13.86
CA VAL A 354 12.28 0.77 12.47
C VAL A 354 11.08 -0.14 12.25
N SER A 355 11.08 -1.33 12.87
CA SER A 355 10.03 -2.33 12.67
C SER A 355 8.77 -1.98 13.45
N ASN A 356 8.88 -1.59 14.72
CA ASN A 356 7.72 -1.20 15.52
C ASN A 356 7.03 0.06 14.98
N ASP A 357 7.80 1.06 14.55
CA ASP A 357 7.24 2.24 13.89
C ASP A 357 6.49 1.83 12.61
N TRP A 358 7.07 0.94 11.79
CA TRP A 358 6.43 0.48 10.56
C TRP A 358 5.17 -0.35 10.82
N PHE A 359 5.21 -1.33 11.74
CA PHE A 359 4.04 -2.13 12.10
C PHE A 359 2.91 -1.26 12.65
N SER A 360 3.25 -0.31 13.52
CA SER A 360 2.28 0.64 14.08
C SER A 360 1.64 1.51 13.00
N SER A 361 2.43 1.99 12.03
CA SER A 361 1.91 2.72 10.86
C SER A 361 1.01 1.84 10.01
N VAL A 362 1.39 0.60 9.69
CA VAL A 362 0.55 -0.32 8.91
C VAL A 362 -0.78 -0.61 9.60
N GLN A 363 -0.75 -0.96 10.89
CA GLN A 363 -1.95 -1.24 11.68
C GLN A 363 -2.87 -0.03 11.78
N THR A 364 -2.31 1.16 11.98
CA THR A 364 -3.08 2.40 12.14
C THR A 364 -3.64 2.91 10.82
N CYS A 365 -2.86 2.89 9.74
CA CYS A 365 -3.25 3.42 8.43
C CYS A 365 -4.17 2.47 7.64
N LEU A 366 -3.98 1.16 7.78
CA LEU A 366 -4.80 0.14 7.08
C LEU A 366 -5.87 -0.49 7.97
N HIS A 367 -5.95 -0.07 9.24
CA HIS A 367 -6.95 -0.54 10.20
C HIS A 367 -7.01 -2.07 10.36
N TRP A 368 -5.88 -2.77 10.17
CA TRP A 368 -5.80 -4.25 10.20
C TRP A 368 -6.31 -4.89 11.50
N ASN A 369 -6.32 -4.14 12.60
CA ASN A 369 -6.75 -4.62 13.92
C ASN A 369 -7.99 -3.89 14.48
N ILE A 370 -8.74 -3.12 13.67
CA ILE A 370 -9.98 -2.47 14.11
C ILE A 370 -11.18 -3.41 13.92
N ARG A 371 -11.01 -4.69 14.24
CA ARG A 371 -12.15 -5.56 14.46
C ARG A 371 -12.62 -5.30 15.89
N GLU A 372 -13.86 -4.81 16.05
CA GLU A 372 -14.48 -4.87 17.36
C GLU A 372 -14.56 -6.34 17.76
N PRO A 373 -13.98 -6.75 18.92
CA PRO A 373 -14.21 -8.08 19.42
C PRO A 373 -15.72 -8.23 19.59
N GLN A 374 -16.29 -9.25 18.94
CA GLN A 374 -17.72 -9.50 19.01
C GLN A 374 -18.08 -9.67 20.49
N LYS A 375 -18.91 -8.76 21.01
CA LYS A 375 -19.35 -8.85 22.41
C LYS A 375 -20.06 -10.19 22.56
N ALA A 376 -19.71 -10.96 23.60
CA ALA A 376 -20.56 -12.04 24.05
C ALA A 376 -21.98 -11.49 24.21
N LEU A 377 -22.99 -12.24 23.76
CA LEU A 377 -24.39 -11.90 23.98
C LEU A 377 -24.55 -11.59 25.48
N GLU A 378 -24.78 -10.31 25.85
CA GLU A 378 -25.28 -10.02 27.19
C GLU A 378 -26.60 -10.79 27.29
N ASN A 379 -26.65 -11.81 28.15
CA ASN A 379 -27.89 -12.47 28.50
C ASN A 379 -28.87 -11.39 28.97
N VAL A 380 -29.80 -11.01 28.09
CA VAL A 380 -30.87 -10.03 28.35
C VAL A 380 -31.76 -10.51 29.52
N ASP A 381 -31.62 -11.78 29.93
CA ASP A 381 -32.35 -12.37 31.04
C ASP A 381 -31.81 -12.02 32.44
N GLN A 382 -30.57 -11.54 32.59
CA GLN A 382 -30.05 -11.22 33.93
C GLN A 382 -30.44 -9.83 34.46
N LYS A 383 -30.84 -8.88 33.60
CA LYS A 383 -31.28 -7.54 34.04
C LYS A 383 -32.75 -7.49 34.50
N LYS A 384 -33.54 -8.54 34.29
CA LYS A 384 -34.92 -8.62 34.83
C LYS A 384 -35.03 -9.38 36.16
N ASN A 385 -34.05 -10.20 36.53
CA ASN A 385 -34.10 -10.97 37.78
C ASN A 385 -33.35 -10.33 38.96
N SER A 386 -32.54 -9.29 38.74
CA SER A 386 -31.84 -8.58 39.84
C SER A 386 -32.75 -7.64 40.66
N ALA A 387 -34.05 -7.57 40.35
CA ALA A 387 -35.02 -6.77 41.09
C ALA A 387 -35.92 -7.58 42.04
N LEU A 388 -35.85 -8.92 42.07
CA LEU A 388 -36.82 -9.72 42.84
C LEU A 388 -36.27 -10.63 43.95
N PHE A 389 -34.96 -10.77 44.14
CA PHE A 389 -34.42 -11.57 45.25
C PHE A 389 -33.32 -10.84 46.03
N LYS A 390 -33.73 -9.84 46.81
CA LYS A 390 -33.10 -9.58 48.10
C LYS A 390 -33.88 -10.39 49.13
N HIS A 391 -33.36 -11.54 49.56
CA HIS A 391 -33.27 -11.91 50.98
C HIS A 391 -32.62 -13.29 51.16
N THR A 392 -31.65 -13.30 52.09
CA THR A 392 -31.24 -14.38 53.00
C THR A 392 -30.47 -15.62 52.49
N HIS A 393 -29.17 -15.58 52.77
CA HIS A 393 -28.35 -16.56 53.53
C HIS A 393 -28.41 -18.08 53.26
N ASP A 394 -27.19 -18.59 53.07
CA ASP A 394 -26.59 -19.81 53.64
C ASP A 394 -26.85 -21.22 53.06
N ASN A 395 -25.73 -21.93 53.00
CA ASN A 395 -25.51 -23.38 53.11
C ASN A 395 -25.69 -24.31 51.89
N LYS A 396 -24.53 -24.85 51.47
CA LYS A 396 -24.12 -26.28 51.45
C LYS A 396 -25.01 -27.33 50.76
N PHE A 397 -24.26 -28.23 50.09
CA PHE A 397 -24.54 -29.64 49.72
C PHE A 397 -25.15 -29.94 48.34
N SER A 398 -24.28 -30.52 47.51
CA SER A 398 -24.35 -31.80 46.76
C SER A 398 -25.54 -32.19 45.87
N SER A 399 -25.13 -32.98 44.87
CA SER A 399 -25.80 -34.10 44.19
C SER A 399 -26.95 -33.77 43.25
N GLU A 400 -26.70 -34.12 41.99
CA GLU A 400 -27.55 -34.92 41.09
C GLU A 400 -29.04 -34.56 41.07
N ASP A 401 -29.50 -34.08 39.92
CA ASP A 401 -30.74 -34.55 39.30
C ASP A 401 -30.75 -34.21 37.80
N GLU A 402 -31.42 -35.07 37.05
CA GLU A 402 -31.35 -35.38 35.63
C GLU A 402 -32.12 -34.43 34.68
N GLU A 403 -31.67 -34.47 33.42
CA GLU A 403 -32.42 -34.45 32.15
C GLU A 403 -33.62 -33.50 31.93
N ASP A 404 -33.42 -32.57 30.99
CA ASP A 404 -34.45 -32.21 30.01
C ASP A 404 -33.77 -32.00 28.64
N VAL A 405 -33.68 -33.09 27.87
CA VAL A 405 -33.05 -33.11 26.52
C VAL A 405 -34.06 -32.57 25.51
N GLY A 406 -34.08 -31.26 25.33
CA GLY A 406 -34.72 -30.64 24.16
C GLY A 406 -34.05 -31.12 22.88
N LEU A 407 -34.78 -31.86 22.03
CA LEU A 407 -34.30 -32.30 20.72
C LEU A 407 -33.85 -31.10 19.88
N ALA A 408 -32.56 -31.03 19.54
CA ALA A 408 -32.02 -30.01 18.66
C ALA A 408 -32.55 -30.17 17.22
N PRO A 409 -32.74 -29.08 16.45
CA PRO A 409 -33.11 -29.16 15.04
C PRO A 409 -32.07 -29.94 14.23
N TRP A 410 -32.54 -30.75 13.28
CA TRP A 410 -31.67 -31.55 12.44
C TRP A 410 -31.33 -30.80 11.15
N THR A 411 -30.04 -30.73 10.79
CA THR A 411 -29.56 -30.02 9.61
C THR A 411 -28.99 -30.99 8.57
N GLU A 412 -29.20 -30.72 7.30
CA GLU A 412 -28.60 -31.41 6.15
C GLU A 412 -28.11 -30.40 5.11
N VAL A 413 -27.07 -30.76 4.36
CA VAL A 413 -26.49 -29.93 3.31
C VAL A 413 -26.35 -30.72 2.02
N SER A 414 -26.55 -30.03 0.91
CA SER A 414 -26.46 -30.55 -0.46
C SER A 414 -25.14 -31.26 -0.81
N SER A 415 -24.00 -30.70 -0.41
CA SER A 415 -22.67 -31.24 -0.70
C SER A 415 -21.64 -30.69 0.29
N VAL A 416 -20.49 -31.36 0.39
CA VAL A 416 -19.35 -30.92 1.21
C VAL A 416 -18.07 -31.08 0.41
N LEU A 417 -17.23 -30.04 0.38
CA LEU A 417 -15.99 -29.98 -0.37
C LEU A 417 -15.09 -31.19 -0.07
N ASN A 418 -14.64 -31.88 -1.12
CA ASN A 418 -13.87 -33.13 -1.11
C ASN A 418 -14.50 -34.26 -0.27
N ARG A 419 -15.80 -34.18 0.05
CA ARG A 419 -16.49 -35.04 1.03
C ARG A 419 -15.83 -35.02 2.42
N ASP A 420 -15.10 -33.96 2.73
CA ASP A 420 -14.40 -33.78 3.99
C ASP A 420 -15.34 -33.21 5.06
N ASN A 421 -16.22 -34.09 5.56
CA ASN A 421 -17.13 -33.75 6.64
C ASN A 421 -16.39 -33.37 7.93
N ALA A 422 -15.12 -33.73 8.10
CA ALA A 422 -14.37 -33.47 9.32
C ALA A 422 -13.83 -32.03 9.40
N ASN A 423 -13.76 -31.30 8.28
CA ASN A 423 -13.29 -29.92 8.25
C ASN A 423 -14.33 -28.94 7.69
N PHE A 424 -15.27 -29.40 6.85
CA PHE A 424 -16.22 -28.53 6.14
C PHE A 424 -17.68 -29.00 6.23
N GLY A 425 -18.00 -29.85 7.21
CA GLY A 425 -19.31 -30.48 7.35
C GLY A 425 -20.43 -29.55 7.87
N LYS A 426 -21.66 -30.05 7.79
CA LYS A 426 -22.88 -29.36 8.22
C LYS A 426 -22.93 -28.98 9.70
N GLN A 427 -22.19 -29.69 10.55
CA GLN A 427 -22.14 -29.43 11.99
C GLN A 427 -21.61 -28.02 12.29
N TYR A 428 -20.79 -27.45 11.41
CA TYR A 428 -20.19 -26.13 11.56
C TYR A 428 -21.14 -24.98 11.25
N LEU A 429 -22.35 -25.26 10.75
CA LEU A 429 -23.34 -24.20 10.50
C LEU A 429 -23.91 -23.62 11.81
N VAL A 430 -23.92 -24.43 12.88
CA VAL A 430 -24.64 -24.16 14.14
C VAL A 430 -23.79 -24.41 15.39
N ASP A 431 -22.49 -24.71 15.25
CA ASP A 431 -21.60 -24.99 16.38
C ASP A 431 -21.16 -23.73 17.14
N GLY A 432 -21.46 -22.54 16.61
CA GLY A 432 -21.14 -21.26 17.20
C GLY A 432 -19.65 -20.90 17.15
N ASN A 433 -18.84 -21.64 16.38
CA ASN A 433 -17.42 -21.36 16.21
C ASN A 433 -17.18 -20.61 14.89
N GLU A 434 -16.51 -19.46 14.98
CA GLU A 434 -16.26 -18.58 13.83
C GLU A 434 -15.10 -19.05 12.93
N GLU A 435 -14.32 -20.04 13.36
CA GLU A 435 -13.19 -20.58 12.59
C GLU A 435 -13.58 -21.78 11.70
N THR A 436 -14.76 -22.33 11.92
CA THR A 436 -15.28 -23.50 11.21
C THR A 436 -16.39 -23.10 10.24
N CYS A 437 -16.52 -23.82 9.13
CA CYS A 437 -17.53 -23.48 8.13
C CYS A 437 -18.06 -24.72 7.42
N TRP A 438 -19.25 -24.59 6.86
CA TRP A 438 -19.69 -25.47 5.79
C TRP A 438 -19.19 -24.94 4.45
N ASN A 439 -18.57 -25.81 3.66
CA ASN A 439 -18.08 -25.49 2.32
C ASN A 439 -18.64 -26.49 1.31
N SER A 440 -19.35 -26.00 0.29
CA SER A 440 -19.96 -26.84 -0.73
C SER A 440 -18.96 -27.30 -1.80
N GLU A 441 -19.32 -28.36 -2.51
CA GLU A 441 -18.68 -28.69 -3.79
C GLU A 441 -19.03 -27.68 -4.89
N GLN A 442 -18.35 -27.79 -6.03
CA GLN A 442 -18.69 -27.05 -7.24
C GLN A 442 -20.07 -27.45 -7.78
N GLY A 443 -20.83 -26.48 -8.28
CA GLY A 443 -22.16 -26.66 -8.88
C GLY A 443 -23.26 -25.85 -8.20
N LEU A 444 -24.34 -25.58 -8.93
CA LEU A 444 -25.56 -24.94 -8.44
C LEU A 444 -26.79 -25.74 -8.89
N PRO A 445 -27.92 -25.70 -8.16
CA PRO A 445 -28.09 -25.02 -6.88
C PRO A 445 -27.50 -25.81 -5.71
N GLN A 446 -26.94 -25.10 -4.72
CA GLN A 446 -26.60 -25.68 -3.42
C GLN A 446 -27.76 -25.42 -2.45
N HIS A 447 -27.90 -26.24 -1.41
CA HIS A 447 -28.94 -26.03 -0.40
C HIS A 447 -28.54 -26.49 1.00
N ILE A 448 -29.18 -25.86 1.99
CA ILE A 448 -29.19 -26.26 3.39
C ILE A 448 -30.65 -26.57 3.77
N LEU A 449 -30.86 -27.69 4.44
CA LEU A 449 -32.14 -28.19 4.89
C LEU A 449 -32.14 -28.27 6.42
N ILE A 450 -33.21 -27.80 7.05
CA ILE A 450 -33.37 -27.78 8.50
C ILE A 450 -34.75 -28.36 8.84
N ASP A 451 -34.74 -29.38 9.69
CA ASP A 451 -35.92 -30.02 10.25
C ASP A 451 -36.10 -29.58 11.69
N PHE A 452 -37.26 -28.99 11.98
CA PHE A 452 -37.62 -28.55 13.32
C PHE A 452 -38.40 -29.64 14.06
N PRO A 453 -38.12 -29.86 15.36
CA PRO A 453 -38.83 -30.85 16.17
C PRO A 453 -40.31 -30.46 16.39
N ASN A 454 -40.60 -29.16 16.44
CA ASN A 454 -41.93 -28.60 16.61
C ASN A 454 -42.25 -27.66 15.44
N SER A 455 -43.53 -27.38 15.21
CA SER A 455 -43.93 -26.35 14.25
C SER A 455 -43.42 -24.98 14.69
N VAL A 456 -42.85 -24.20 13.78
CA VAL A 456 -42.24 -22.89 14.05
C VAL A 456 -42.85 -21.80 13.18
N SER A 457 -42.80 -20.57 13.68
CA SER A 457 -43.01 -19.34 12.92
C SER A 457 -41.66 -18.67 12.71
N ILE A 458 -41.21 -18.54 11.46
CA ILE A 458 -39.89 -17.99 11.12
C ILE A 458 -40.07 -16.54 10.65
N SER A 459 -39.30 -15.61 11.23
CA SER A 459 -39.37 -14.18 10.89
C SER A 459 -38.07 -13.64 10.30
N SER A 460 -36.95 -14.32 10.52
CA SER A 460 -35.68 -13.91 9.92
C SER A 460 -34.66 -15.03 9.83
N VAL A 461 -33.73 -14.89 8.91
CA VAL A 461 -32.54 -15.74 8.79
C VAL A 461 -31.31 -14.85 8.79
N ALA A 462 -30.29 -15.24 9.56
CA ALA A 462 -28.99 -14.60 9.56
C ALA A 462 -27.92 -15.55 9.01
N ILE A 463 -27.16 -15.10 8.02
CA ILE A 463 -26.15 -15.92 7.33
C ILE A 463 -24.83 -15.15 7.28
N THR A 464 -23.72 -15.85 7.55
CA THR A 464 -22.36 -15.32 7.36
C THR A 464 -21.64 -16.11 6.28
N PHE A 465 -21.31 -15.45 5.17
CA PHE A 465 -20.61 -16.07 4.04
C PHE A 465 -19.10 -15.82 4.10
N GLN A 466 -18.32 -16.62 3.37
CA GLN A 466 -16.97 -16.24 3.00
C GLN A 466 -17.02 -15.26 1.81
N GLY A 467 -16.23 -14.19 1.86
CA GLY A 467 -16.08 -13.29 0.71
C GLY A 467 -15.56 -14.04 -0.52
N GLY A 468 -16.22 -13.85 -1.67
CA GLY A 468 -16.00 -14.55 -2.93
C GLY A 468 -16.74 -15.88 -3.08
N PHE A 469 -17.48 -16.34 -2.05
CA PHE A 469 -18.24 -17.60 -2.04
C PHE A 469 -19.66 -17.43 -1.47
N ALA A 470 -20.20 -16.21 -1.47
CA ALA A 470 -21.56 -15.89 -1.06
C ALA A 470 -22.61 -16.29 -2.12
N GLY A 471 -23.78 -16.71 -1.67
CA GLY A 471 -24.96 -16.88 -2.53
C GLY A 471 -25.56 -15.53 -2.90
N LYS A 472 -25.78 -15.25 -4.20
CA LYS A 472 -26.34 -13.97 -4.69
C LYS A 472 -27.87 -13.93 -4.67
N LYS A 473 -28.49 -15.09 -4.90
CA LYS A 473 -29.94 -15.26 -4.87
C LYS A 473 -30.25 -16.51 -4.06
N CYS A 474 -30.90 -16.31 -2.91
CA CYS A 474 -31.23 -17.36 -1.97
C CYS A 474 -32.75 -17.46 -1.83
N VAL A 475 -33.32 -18.59 -2.21
CA VAL A 475 -34.76 -18.84 -2.12
C VAL A 475 -35.02 -19.69 -0.89
N LEU A 476 -35.87 -19.20 0.01
CA LEU A 476 -36.27 -19.89 1.24
C LEU A 476 -37.65 -20.50 1.01
N VAL A 477 -37.72 -21.82 1.07
CA VAL A 477 -38.96 -22.59 0.94
C VAL A 477 -39.15 -23.45 2.18
N GLY A 478 -40.40 -23.59 2.62
CA GLY A 478 -40.78 -24.30 3.81
C GLY A 478 -41.77 -25.43 3.54
N SER A 479 -41.86 -26.34 4.50
CA SER A 479 -42.89 -27.38 4.56
C SER A 479 -43.73 -27.23 5.82
N ILE A 480 -45.05 -27.38 5.67
CA ILE A 480 -46.01 -27.47 6.78
C ILE A 480 -46.42 -28.93 7.08
N GLU A 481 -46.14 -29.87 6.17
CA GLU A 481 -46.43 -31.30 6.32
C GLU A 481 -45.16 -32.12 6.59
N ASN A 482 -45.29 -33.25 7.28
CA ASN A 482 -44.15 -34.14 7.59
C ASN A 482 -43.59 -34.90 6.36
N SER A 483 -44.03 -34.58 5.13
CA SER A 483 -43.62 -35.28 3.91
C SER A 483 -42.19 -34.91 3.47
N PRO A 484 -41.28 -35.87 3.22
CA PRO A 484 -39.85 -35.66 2.88
C PRO A 484 -39.56 -34.61 1.80
N ASN A 485 -40.45 -34.46 0.82
CA ASN A 485 -40.16 -33.74 -0.42
C ASN A 485 -41.08 -32.54 -0.69
N ASP A 486 -41.91 -32.15 0.29
CA ASP A 486 -42.94 -31.15 0.07
C ASP A 486 -42.49 -29.75 0.52
N TYR A 487 -41.97 -28.93 -0.41
CA TYR A 487 -41.55 -27.54 -0.13
C TYR A 487 -42.47 -26.55 -0.83
N ASN A 488 -43.76 -26.58 -0.48
CA ASN A 488 -44.80 -25.85 -1.19
C ASN A 488 -45.07 -24.45 -0.63
N VAL A 489 -44.42 -24.08 0.47
CA VAL A 489 -44.59 -22.75 1.08
C VAL A 489 -43.39 -21.89 0.75
N GLU A 490 -43.58 -20.86 -0.06
CA GLU A 490 -42.54 -19.84 -0.28
C GLU A 490 -42.46 -18.95 0.96
N VAL A 491 -41.30 -18.93 1.62
CA VAL A 491 -41.08 -18.15 2.85
C VAL A 491 -40.58 -16.76 2.47
N SER A 492 -39.50 -16.69 1.68
CA SER A 492 -38.95 -15.44 1.17
C SER A 492 -37.86 -15.69 0.12
N THR A 493 -37.49 -14.66 -0.62
CA THR A 493 -36.26 -14.65 -1.43
C THR A 493 -35.35 -13.54 -0.92
N VAL A 494 -34.10 -13.88 -0.59
CA VAL A 494 -33.11 -12.95 -0.05
C VAL A 494 -31.91 -12.83 -0.97
N TYR A 495 -31.28 -11.65 -0.99
CA TYR A 495 -30.16 -11.31 -1.87
C TYR A 495 -28.96 -10.86 -1.04
N PRO A 496 -28.13 -11.80 -0.55
CA PRO A 496 -26.94 -11.45 0.22
C PRO A 496 -25.88 -10.70 -0.58
N GLU A 497 -25.20 -9.78 0.09
CA GLU A 497 -24.01 -9.11 -0.42
C GLU A 497 -22.77 -10.00 -0.24
N ASP A 498 -21.76 -9.80 -1.09
CA ASP A 498 -20.48 -10.53 -1.03
C ASP A 498 -19.55 -9.96 0.06
N ILE A 499 -19.96 -10.11 1.31
CA ILE A 499 -19.25 -9.62 2.50
C ILE A 499 -19.16 -10.72 3.55
N SER A 500 -18.08 -10.70 4.34
CA SER A 500 -17.82 -11.72 5.37
C SER A 500 -18.41 -11.38 6.74
N SER A 501 -19.25 -10.35 6.82
CA SER A 501 -20.02 -10.03 8.03
C SER A 501 -21.37 -10.73 8.02
N LYS A 502 -21.89 -11.05 9.20
CA LYS A 502 -23.24 -11.61 9.37
C LYS A 502 -24.30 -10.68 8.80
N GLN A 503 -25.12 -11.22 7.91
CA GLN A 503 -26.22 -10.49 7.27
C GLN A 503 -27.55 -11.04 7.78
N ILE A 504 -28.47 -10.17 8.16
CA ILE A 504 -29.78 -10.55 8.71
C ILE A 504 -30.86 -10.16 7.71
N PHE A 505 -31.67 -11.13 7.32
CA PHE A 505 -32.80 -10.94 6.41
C PHE A 505 -34.09 -11.17 7.17
N THR A 506 -34.89 -10.12 7.30
CA THR A 506 -36.20 -10.15 7.96
C THR A 506 -37.31 -10.19 6.92
N PHE A 507 -38.33 -11.00 7.16
CA PHE A 507 -39.49 -11.16 6.28
C PHE A 507 -40.76 -11.42 7.11
N ASP A 508 -41.91 -11.42 6.44
CA ASP A 508 -43.20 -11.63 7.11
C ASP A 508 -43.26 -13.03 7.76
N PRO A 509 -43.70 -13.15 9.03
CA PRO A 509 -43.66 -14.42 9.73
C PRO A 509 -44.51 -15.49 9.04
N THR A 510 -43.88 -16.59 8.65
CA THR A 510 -44.58 -17.75 8.09
C THR A 510 -44.82 -18.77 9.20
N GLU A 511 -46.07 -18.97 9.58
CA GLU A 511 -46.47 -19.85 10.68
C GLU A 511 -46.63 -21.31 10.25
N GLY A 512 -46.39 -22.23 11.20
CA GLY A 512 -46.70 -23.66 11.03
C GLY A 512 -45.63 -24.47 10.28
N LEU A 513 -44.45 -23.91 10.04
CA LEU A 513 -43.37 -24.60 9.32
C LEU A 513 -42.75 -25.70 10.19
N LYS A 514 -42.55 -26.89 9.61
CA LYS A 514 -41.80 -27.99 10.22
C LYS A 514 -40.43 -28.19 9.59
N ARG A 515 -40.23 -27.71 8.36
CA ARG A 515 -38.94 -27.74 7.69
C ARG A 515 -38.68 -26.45 6.94
N LEU A 516 -37.41 -26.08 6.84
CA LEU A 516 -36.92 -24.98 6.03
C LEU A 516 -35.83 -25.48 5.08
N LYS A 517 -35.88 -25.07 3.82
CA LYS A 517 -34.82 -25.29 2.85
C LYS A 517 -34.40 -23.94 2.27
N ILE A 518 -33.12 -23.65 2.41
CA ILE A 518 -32.45 -22.48 1.85
C ILE A 518 -31.74 -22.93 0.59
N VAL A 519 -32.16 -22.43 -0.57
CA VAL A 519 -31.61 -22.79 -1.88
C VAL A 519 -30.78 -21.63 -2.41
N PHE A 520 -29.50 -21.87 -2.64
CA PHE A 520 -28.57 -20.94 -3.29
C PHE A 520 -28.64 -21.18 -4.80
N GLU A 521 -29.40 -20.34 -5.51
CA GLU A 521 -29.57 -20.45 -6.97
C GLU A 521 -28.39 -19.86 -7.74
N GLU A 522 -27.77 -18.82 -7.18
CA GLU A 522 -26.63 -18.11 -7.77
C GLU A 522 -25.50 -17.93 -6.74
N SER A 523 -24.25 -17.95 -7.20
CA SER A 523 -23.05 -17.71 -6.37
C SER A 523 -22.19 -16.56 -6.91
N THR A 524 -21.40 -15.98 -6.02
CA THR A 524 -20.28 -15.08 -6.33
C THR A 524 -19.08 -15.83 -6.89
N ASP A 525 -18.88 -17.08 -6.50
CA ASP A 525 -17.85 -17.97 -7.05
C ASP A 525 -18.24 -18.46 -8.45
N PHE A 526 -17.28 -18.44 -9.38
CA PHE A 526 -17.50 -18.84 -10.78
C PHE A 526 -17.90 -20.32 -10.92
N TYR A 527 -17.44 -21.18 -10.02
CA TYR A 527 -17.76 -22.62 -10.04
C TYR A 527 -19.02 -22.97 -9.24
N GLY A 528 -19.73 -21.96 -8.71
CA GLY A 528 -20.98 -22.17 -7.99
C GLY A 528 -20.82 -22.61 -6.55
N ARG A 529 -19.62 -22.53 -5.97
CA ARG A 529 -19.39 -22.94 -4.57
C ARG A 529 -20.00 -21.94 -3.59
N ILE A 530 -20.41 -22.44 -2.42
CA ILE A 530 -20.96 -21.66 -1.32
C ILE A 530 -20.20 -22.01 -0.05
N THR A 531 -19.80 -20.99 0.71
CA THR A 531 -19.17 -21.18 2.03
C THR A 531 -19.91 -20.38 3.08
N VAL A 532 -20.42 -21.06 4.10
CA VAL A 532 -21.19 -20.47 5.20
C VAL A 532 -20.49 -20.79 6.51
N TYR A 533 -20.12 -19.75 7.25
CA TYR A 533 -19.53 -19.87 8.59
C TYR A 533 -20.61 -20.04 9.65
N THR A 534 -21.69 -19.28 9.58
CA THR A 534 -22.78 -19.36 10.56
C THR A 534 -24.14 -19.20 9.90
N LEU A 535 -25.12 -19.95 10.39
CA LEU A 535 -26.51 -19.89 9.99
C LEU A 535 -27.42 -19.88 11.22
N ASP A 536 -28.13 -18.76 11.42
CA ASP A 536 -29.17 -18.66 12.44
C ASP A 536 -30.54 -18.51 11.80
N VAL A 537 -31.49 -19.31 12.25
CA VAL A 537 -32.90 -19.18 11.90
C VAL A 537 -33.65 -18.65 13.12
N ILE A 538 -34.21 -17.46 12.99
CA ILE A 538 -34.84 -16.74 14.09
C ILE A 538 -36.36 -16.80 13.92
N GLY A 539 -37.03 -17.26 14.97
CA GLY A 539 -38.46 -17.50 14.96
C GLY A 539 -39.01 -17.81 16.35
N ARG A 540 -40.26 -18.24 16.40
CA ARG A 540 -40.94 -18.70 17.63
C ARG A 540 -41.45 -20.12 17.42
N SER A 541 -41.27 -20.99 18.42
CA SER A 541 -41.94 -22.29 18.44
C SER A 541 -43.43 -22.07 18.66
N ILE A 542 -44.24 -22.73 17.84
CA ILE A 542 -45.69 -22.85 18.02
C ILE A 542 -45.87 -24.18 18.76
N VAL A 543 -46.01 -24.10 20.08
CA VAL A 543 -46.28 -25.25 20.95
C VAL A 543 -47.76 -25.61 20.89
#